data_AF-A0A7X1XIF6-F1
#
_entry.id   AF-A0A7X1XIF6-F1
#
_cell.length_a   1.000
_cell.length_b   1.000
_cell.length_c   1.000
_cell.angle_alpha   90.00
_cell.angle_beta   90.00
_cell.angle_gamma   90.00
#
_symmetry.space_group_name_H-M   'P 1'
#
loop_
_entity.id
_entity.type
_entity.pdbx_description
1 polymer ?
#
loop_
_entity_poly.entity_id
_entity_poly.type
_entity_poly.pdbx_seq_one_letter_code
_entity_poly.pdbx_strand_id
1 'polypeptide(L)'
;MDLDQIRQNARHNAAAGIFAAMSSEEKSQQLLAQVRVQSDAMIDFSARHEGIPADQLEIYRAMVRGQDNPFNDELSLVDNLLKAGDVILSTGNTTGAKIITKGQKFGYKHARSSHVALVHADFVCVDAMPSLGVSNRLVSDVLSDVKPDWRVIRCKKLGSEHLDSIYQACAFYLAQPYKILPSKKPMKAAAYCSELVRKVFLHTGVMGIGIPNDSVLSPGKFDELADNHQQWEDVTEQVRPAIEFCLKYHELMSIASRLMIEGLKLNRKRFEDRKAQIKEIQLAASKGTIPREKAKELIKSIREIETNMNHQFWDHSK
;
A
#
# COMPACT_ATOMS: atom_id res chain seq x y z
N MET A 1 -15.46 8.78 -21.63
CA MET A 1 -14.34 8.55 -20.70
C MET A 1 -14.79 9.06 -19.35
N ASP A 2 -14.75 8.21 -18.33
CA ASP A 2 -15.24 8.50 -16.98
C ASP A 2 -14.38 9.60 -16.30
N LEU A 3 -15.01 10.47 -15.50
CA LEU A 3 -14.34 11.57 -14.78
C LEU A 3 -13.26 11.04 -13.84
N ASP A 4 -13.49 9.90 -13.20
CA ASP A 4 -12.51 9.28 -12.31
C ASP A 4 -11.30 8.75 -13.08
N GLN A 5 -11.52 8.19 -14.27
CA GLN A 5 -10.45 7.76 -15.16
C GLN A 5 -9.58 8.95 -15.63
N ILE A 6 -10.20 10.09 -15.93
CA ILE A 6 -9.49 11.32 -16.33
C ILE A 6 -8.61 11.80 -15.17
N ARG A 7 -9.16 11.88 -13.96
CA ARG A 7 -8.43 12.29 -12.76
C ARG A 7 -7.26 11.36 -12.47
N GLN A 8 -7.47 10.05 -12.57
CA GLN A 8 -6.42 9.07 -12.34
C GLN A 8 -5.29 9.17 -13.38
N ASN A 9 -5.63 9.35 -14.66
CA ASN A 9 -4.63 9.55 -15.71
C ASN A 9 -3.82 10.84 -15.49
N ALA A 10 -4.46 11.92 -15.06
CA ALA A 10 -3.76 13.16 -14.71
C ALA A 10 -2.75 12.95 -13.56
N ARG A 11 -3.14 12.22 -12.51
CA ARG A 11 -2.24 11.87 -11.39
C ARG A 11 -1.06 11.01 -11.85
N HIS A 12 -1.31 10.00 -12.67
CA HIS A 12 -0.26 9.15 -13.24
C HIS A 12 0.73 9.95 -14.09
N ASN A 13 0.25 10.90 -14.90
CA ASN A 13 1.11 11.77 -15.70
C ASN A 13 1.95 12.71 -14.84
N ALA A 14 1.36 13.29 -13.79
CA ALA A 14 2.08 14.12 -12.82
C ALA A 14 3.19 13.32 -12.12
N ALA A 15 2.87 12.13 -11.60
CA ALA A 15 3.85 11.24 -10.98
C ALA A 15 4.98 10.87 -11.95
N ALA A 16 4.65 10.53 -13.21
CA ALA A 16 5.65 10.24 -14.23
C ALA A 16 6.58 11.43 -14.49
N GLY A 17 6.05 12.65 -14.52
CA GLY A 17 6.82 13.89 -14.65
C GLY A 17 7.79 14.10 -13.49
N ILE A 18 7.32 13.87 -12.25
CA ILE A 18 8.16 13.97 -11.05
C ILE A 18 9.29 12.93 -11.09
N PHE A 19 9.00 11.66 -11.38
CA PHE A 19 10.05 10.63 -11.50
C PHE A 19 11.06 10.94 -12.61
N ALA A 20 10.60 11.50 -13.74
CA ALA A 20 11.49 11.93 -14.81
C ALA A 20 12.40 13.08 -14.37
N ALA A 21 11.90 14.04 -13.59
CA ALA A 21 12.72 15.11 -13.02
C ALA A 21 13.73 14.56 -11.99
N MET A 22 13.33 13.62 -11.14
CA MET A 22 14.21 13.00 -10.14
C MET A 22 15.34 12.15 -10.74
N SER A 23 15.24 11.76 -12.01
CA SER A 23 16.32 11.04 -12.70
C SER A 23 17.58 11.90 -12.95
N SER A 24 17.51 13.21 -12.68
CA SER A 24 18.61 14.16 -12.83
C SER A 24 18.62 15.13 -11.66
N GLU A 25 19.77 15.33 -11.03
CA GLU A 25 19.93 16.30 -9.94
C GLU A 25 19.53 17.71 -10.39
N GLU A 26 19.98 18.14 -11.58
CA GLU A 26 19.65 19.44 -12.16
C GLU A 26 18.13 19.64 -12.30
N LYS A 27 17.43 18.68 -12.92
CA LYS A 27 15.98 18.77 -13.12
C LYS A 27 15.21 18.73 -11.80
N SER A 28 15.70 17.94 -10.83
CA SER A 28 15.13 17.89 -9.48
C SER A 28 15.25 19.25 -8.80
N GLN A 29 16.42 19.88 -8.83
CA GLN A 29 16.63 21.22 -8.25
C GLN A 29 15.79 22.29 -8.95
N GLN A 30 15.66 22.23 -10.28
CA GLN A 30 14.79 23.15 -11.04
C GLN A 30 13.32 23.00 -10.63
N LEU A 31 12.82 21.77 -10.49
CA LEU A 31 11.45 21.51 -10.04
C LEU A 31 11.22 22.04 -8.63
N LEU A 32 12.15 21.77 -7.70
CA LEU A 32 12.08 22.28 -6.32
C LEU A 32 12.08 23.81 -6.29
N ALA A 33 12.94 24.46 -7.08
CA ALA A 33 12.98 25.91 -7.18
C ALA A 33 11.64 26.49 -7.67
N GLN A 34 11.03 25.88 -8.69
CA GLN A 34 9.71 26.29 -9.20
C GLN A 34 8.60 26.15 -8.16
N VAL A 35 8.62 25.09 -7.37
CA VAL A 35 7.64 24.85 -6.30
C VAL A 35 7.81 25.88 -5.17
N ARG A 36 9.06 26.17 -4.78
CA ARG A 36 9.37 27.08 -3.66
C ARG A 36 9.01 28.55 -3.91
N VAL A 37 9.00 28.99 -5.18
CA VAL A 37 8.67 30.38 -5.55
C VAL A 37 7.17 30.66 -5.71
N GLN A 38 6.31 29.66 -5.47
CA GLN A 38 4.86 29.86 -5.51
C GLN A 38 4.41 30.85 -4.43
N SER A 39 3.44 31.70 -4.78
CA SER A 39 2.82 32.63 -3.83
C SER A 39 2.00 31.88 -2.77
N ASP A 40 1.87 32.45 -1.57
CA ASP A 40 1.03 31.87 -0.51
C ASP A 40 -0.41 31.60 -0.99
N ALA A 41 -0.97 32.50 -1.81
CA ALA A 41 -2.32 32.34 -2.35
C ALA A 41 -2.44 31.08 -3.24
N MET A 42 -1.41 30.77 -4.03
CA MET A 42 -1.39 29.56 -4.86
C MET A 42 -1.23 28.29 -4.02
N ILE A 43 -0.33 28.34 -3.02
CA ILE A 43 -0.09 27.22 -2.11
C ILE A 43 -1.36 26.92 -1.31
N ASP A 44 -2.01 27.94 -0.75
CA ASP A 44 -3.27 27.81 -0.01
C ASP A 44 -4.41 27.27 -0.86
N PHE A 45 -4.51 27.73 -2.10
CA PHE A 45 -5.52 27.24 -3.04
C PHE A 45 -5.33 25.74 -3.28
N SER A 46 -4.08 25.31 -3.53
CA SER A 46 -3.75 23.89 -3.66
C SER A 46 -4.04 23.13 -2.37
N ALA A 47 -3.61 23.65 -1.22
CA ALA A 47 -3.82 23.04 0.10
C ALA A 47 -5.30 22.74 0.37
N ARG A 48 -6.17 23.74 0.15
CA ARG A 48 -7.62 23.60 0.34
C ARG A 48 -8.25 22.64 -0.66
N HIS A 49 -7.75 22.62 -1.90
CA HIS A 49 -8.18 21.63 -2.89
C HIS A 49 -7.86 20.19 -2.45
N GLU A 50 -6.72 20.02 -1.77
CA GLU A 50 -6.28 18.75 -1.19
C GLU A 50 -6.92 18.43 0.17
N GLY A 51 -7.81 19.30 0.68
CA GLY A 51 -8.52 19.06 1.94
C GLY A 51 -7.75 19.45 3.21
N ILE A 52 -6.57 20.06 3.09
CA ILE A 52 -5.77 20.48 4.26
C ILE A 52 -6.59 21.46 5.11
N PRO A 53 -6.75 21.21 6.42
CA PRO A 53 -7.56 22.05 7.28
C PRO A 53 -6.88 23.41 7.50
N ALA A 54 -7.71 24.42 7.81
CA ALA A 54 -7.26 25.82 7.86
C ALA A 54 -6.13 26.07 8.86
N ASP A 55 -6.14 25.34 9.99
CA ASP A 55 -5.13 25.39 11.05
C ASP A 55 -3.80 24.72 10.67
N GLN A 56 -3.74 23.98 9.56
CA GLN A 56 -2.52 23.34 9.05
C GLN A 56 -1.96 24.01 7.78
N LEU A 57 -2.57 25.09 7.29
CA LEU A 57 -2.10 25.78 6.07
C LEU A 57 -0.68 26.34 6.22
N GLU A 58 -0.34 26.90 7.38
CA GLU A 58 1.01 27.42 7.62
C GLU A 58 2.07 26.32 7.62
N ILE A 59 1.73 25.16 8.21
CA ILE A 59 2.59 23.98 8.19
C ILE A 59 2.81 23.53 6.74
N TYR A 60 1.75 23.43 5.94
CA TYR A 60 1.85 23.05 4.54
C TYR A 60 2.71 24.02 3.71
N ARG A 61 2.56 25.34 3.91
CA ARG A 61 3.43 26.33 3.24
C ARG A 61 4.91 26.11 3.59
N ALA A 62 5.21 25.89 4.86
CA ALA A 62 6.57 25.62 5.32
C ALA A 62 7.11 24.32 4.71
N MET A 63 6.30 23.25 4.63
CA MET A 63 6.68 22.01 3.94
C MET A 63 7.01 22.24 2.45
N VAL A 64 6.15 22.95 1.71
CA VAL A 64 6.37 23.29 0.28
C VAL A 64 7.67 24.10 0.09
N ARG A 65 8.00 24.97 1.05
CA ARG A 65 9.21 25.79 1.03
C ARG A 65 10.47 25.04 1.49
N GLY A 66 10.33 23.86 2.08
CA GLY A 66 11.43 23.15 2.74
C GLY A 66 11.94 23.87 3.98
N GLN A 67 11.05 24.50 4.73
CA GLN A 67 11.32 25.16 6.01
C GLN A 67 10.96 24.24 7.18
N ASP A 68 11.59 24.48 8.34
CA ASP A 68 11.24 23.82 9.59
C ASP A 68 9.78 24.08 9.96
N ASN A 69 9.11 23.06 10.51
CA ASN A 69 7.70 23.13 10.83
C ASN A 69 7.30 22.02 11.82
N PRO A 70 6.17 22.20 12.55
CA PRO A 70 5.73 21.23 13.56
C PRO A 70 5.50 19.80 13.04
N PHE A 71 5.12 19.64 11.77
CA PHE A 71 4.93 18.31 11.19
C PHE A 71 6.27 17.56 11.10
N ASN A 72 7.33 18.20 10.58
CA ASN A 72 8.66 17.60 10.49
C ASN A 72 9.26 17.35 11.88
N ASP A 73 9.08 18.28 12.81
CA ASP A 73 9.57 18.16 14.18
C ASP A 73 8.92 16.96 14.88
N GLU A 74 7.59 16.85 14.84
CA GLU A 74 6.85 15.72 15.43
C GLU A 74 7.08 14.41 14.69
N LEU A 75 7.26 14.43 13.36
CA LEU A 75 7.61 13.26 12.56
C LEU A 75 8.91 12.63 13.07
N SER A 76 9.93 13.44 13.36
CA SER A 76 11.21 12.95 13.87
C SER A 76 11.11 12.21 15.21
N LEU A 77 10.10 12.55 16.03
CA LEU A 77 9.85 11.91 17.33
C LEU A 77 9.18 10.54 17.21
N VAL A 78 8.46 10.31 16.10
CA VAL A 78 7.74 9.06 15.84
C VAL A 78 8.36 8.21 14.75
N ASP A 79 9.47 8.69 14.18
CA ASP A 79 10.22 7.98 13.14
C ASP A 79 10.66 6.59 13.62
N ASN A 80 10.59 5.61 12.74
CA ASN A 80 10.89 4.20 13.00
C ASN A 80 10.08 3.50 14.13
N LEU A 81 9.05 4.14 14.70
CA LEU A 81 8.16 3.48 15.66
C LEU A 81 7.33 2.39 14.97
N LEU A 82 6.66 2.74 13.86
CA LEU A 82 6.05 1.78 12.95
C LEU A 82 7.12 1.21 12.02
N LYS A 83 7.05 -0.09 11.77
CA LYS A 83 8.00 -0.81 10.93
C LYS A 83 7.29 -1.57 9.83
N ALA A 84 7.92 -1.64 8.66
CA ALA A 84 7.45 -2.50 7.59
C ALA A 84 7.29 -3.95 8.11
N GLY A 85 6.13 -4.54 7.85
CA GLY A 85 5.76 -5.86 8.37
C GLY A 85 5.00 -5.86 9.71
N ASP A 86 4.85 -4.71 10.37
CA ASP A 86 3.90 -4.59 11.48
C ASP A 86 2.48 -4.89 11.01
N VAL A 87 1.73 -5.62 11.81
CA VAL A 87 0.37 -6.04 11.50
C VAL A 87 -0.60 -5.25 12.37
N ILE A 88 -1.45 -4.46 11.73
CA ILE A 88 -2.51 -3.69 12.38
C ILE A 88 -3.78 -4.54 12.40
N LEU A 89 -4.31 -4.76 13.59
CA LEU A 89 -5.52 -5.50 13.88
C LEU A 89 -6.59 -4.52 14.33
N SER A 90 -7.74 -4.52 13.63
CA SER A 90 -8.81 -3.58 13.92
C SER A 90 -10.18 -4.21 13.82
N THR A 91 -11.13 -3.57 14.51
CA THR A 91 -12.54 -3.94 14.51
C THR A 91 -13.35 -2.83 13.86
N GLY A 92 -13.89 -3.08 12.66
CA GLY A 92 -14.76 -2.12 12.00
C GLY A 92 -16.08 -1.92 12.75
N ASN A 93 -16.71 -0.78 12.55
CA ASN A 93 -18.00 -0.45 13.18
C ASN A 93 -19.22 -1.04 12.43
N THR A 94 -19.02 -1.59 11.23
CA THR A 94 -20.07 -2.12 10.36
C THR A 94 -20.71 -3.42 10.89
N THR A 95 -21.93 -3.71 10.44
CA THR A 95 -22.63 -4.97 10.75
C THR A 95 -21.83 -6.20 10.31
N GLY A 96 -21.15 -6.13 9.16
CA GLY A 96 -20.28 -7.20 8.66
C GLY A 96 -19.13 -7.50 9.63
N ALA A 97 -18.47 -6.45 10.15
CA ALA A 97 -17.41 -6.60 11.15
C ALA A 97 -17.91 -7.26 12.44
N LYS A 98 -19.12 -6.91 12.92
CA LYS A 98 -19.74 -7.53 14.10
C LYS A 98 -20.04 -9.02 13.89
N ILE A 99 -20.51 -9.40 12.70
CA ILE A 99 -20.76 -10.81 12.36
C ILE A 99 -19.44 -11.59 12.33
N ILE A 100 -18.42 -11.05 11.66
CA ILE A 100 -17.09 -11.65 11.54
C ILE A 100 -16.49 -11.89 12.93
N THR A 101 -16.48 -10.88 13.79
CA THR A 101 -15.92 -11.00 15.16
C THR A 101 -16.67 -12.00 16.02
N LYS A 102 -18.02 -12.01 15.97
CA LYS A 102 -18.82 -13.00 16.71
C LYS A 102 -18.57 -14.43 16.24
N GLY A 103 -18.46 -14.66 14.93
CA GLY A 103 -18.21 -15.99 14.37
C GLY A 103 -16.83 -16.55 14.74
N GLN A 104 -15.81 -15.69 14.76
CA GLN A 104 -14.44 -16.09 15.10
C GLN A 104 -14.27 -16.54 16.56
N LYS A 105 -15.15 -16.09 17.47
CA LYS A 105 -15.13 -16.49 18.88
C LYS A 105 -15.34 -17.99 19.10
N PHE A 106 -15.87 -18.71 18.11
CA PHE A 106 -15.96 -20.17 18.16
C PHE A 106 -14.58 -20.85 18.05
N GLY A 107 -13.67 -20.26 17.26
CA GLY A 107 -12.30 -20.77 17.09
C GLY A 107 -11.33 -20.21 18.12
N TYR A 108 -11.52 -18.97 18.55
CA TYR A 108 -10.69 -18.31 19.58
C TYR A 108 -11.52 -17.33 20.40
N LYS A 109 -11.76 -17.63 21.68
CA LYS A 109 -12.71 -16.88 22.55
C LYS A 109 -12.40 -15.38 22.66
N HIS A 110 -11.12 -15.00 22.58
CA HIS A 110 -10.67 -13.60 22.68
C HIS A 110 -10.56 -12.89 21.32
N ALA A 111 -10.97 -13.54 20.22
CA ALA A 111 -11.01 -12.91 18.91
C ALA A 111 -11.85 -11.63 18.96
N ARG A 112 -11.22 -10.52 18.58
CA ARG A 112 -11.82 -9.19 18.57
C ARG A 112 -11.73 -8.52 17.21
N SER A 113 -10.73 -8.86 16.41
CA SER A 113 -10.43 -8.19 15.15
C SER A 113 -11.33 -8.67 14.00
N SER A 114 -11.77 -7.75 13.16
CA SER A 114 -12.52 -8.03 11.93
C SER A 114 -11.71 -7.77 10.67
N HIS A 115 -10.60 -7.06 10.78
CA HIS A 115 -9.76 -6.66 9.67
C HIS A 115 -8.28 -6.72 10.05
N VAL A 116 -7.43 -6.89 9.04
CA VAL A 116 -5.98 -6.92 9.19
C VAL A 116 -5.37 -6.06 8.08
N ALA A 117 -4.46 -5.17 8.45
CA ALA A 117 -3.62 -4.43 7.52
C ALA A 117 -2.13 -4.69 7.86
N LEU A 118 -1.27 -4.60 6.85
CA LEU A 118 0.18 -4.72 7.03
C LEU A 118 0.83 -3.38 6.74
N VAL A 119 1.71 -2.90 7.61
CA VAL A 119 2.53 -1.72 7.33
C VAL A 119 3.47 -2.06 6.17
N HIS A 120 3.32 -1.31 5.08
CA HIS A 120 4.13 -1.45 3.87
C HIS A 120 5.42 -0.65 4.03
N ALA A 121 5.33 0.66 4.25
CA ALA A 121 6.45 1.55 4.53
C ALA A 121 5.94 2.74 5.34
N ASP A 122 6.68 3.15 6.37
CA ASP A 122 6.33 4.26 7.27
C ASP A 122 4.86 4.20 7.73
N PHE A 123 4.04 5.15 7.27
CA PHE A 123 2.62 5.30 7.61
C PHE A 123 1.67 4.80 6.51
N VAL A 124 2.20 4.10 5.51
CA VAL A 124 1.44 3.47 4.43
C VAL A 124 1.28 1.99 4.73
N CYS A 125 0.05 1.52 4.72
CA CYS A 125 -0.29 0.11 4.81
C CYS A 125 -0.62 -0.48 3.44
N VAL A 126 -0.66 -1.81 3.39
CA VAL A 126 -1.37 -2.58 2.38
C VAL A 126 -2.44 -3.43 3.06
N ASP A 127 -3.63 -3.43 2.48
CA ASP A 127 -4.72 -4.28 2.92
C ASP A 127 -5.62 -4.69 1.74
N ALA A 128 -6.49 -5.66 1.98
CA ALA A 128 -7.46 -6.14 0.98
C ALA A 128 -8.88 -5.85 1.43
N MET A 129 -9.65 -5.10 0.63
CA MET A 129 -11.02 -4.68 0.94
C MET A 129 -12.02 -5.16 -0.13
N PRO A 130 -13.27 -5.54 0.23
CA PRO A 130 -14.25 -6.11 -0.70
C PRO A 130 -14.46 -5.36 -2.03
N SER A 131 -14.49 -4.02 -2.01
CA SER A 131 -14.72 -3.19 -3.19
C SER A 131 -13.45 -2.79 -3.94
N LEU A 132 -12.29 -2.80 -3.27
CA LEU A 132 -11.04 -2.24 -3.79
C LEU A 132 -10.04 -3.33 -4.20
N GLY A 133 -10.15 -4.53 -3.62
CA GLY A 133 -9.07 -5.51 -3.69
C GLY A 133 -7.90 -5.09 -2.80
N VAL A 134 -6.69 -5.50 -3.18
CA VAL A 134 -5.45 -5.13 -2.50
C VAL A 134 -5.00 -3.73 -2.91
N SER A 135 -4.86 -2.84 -1.95
CA SER A 135 -4.50 -1.43 -2.18
C SER A 135 -3.61 -0.89 -1.08
N ASN A 136 -2.86 0.18 -1.38
CA ASN A 136 -2.21 0.98 -0.36
C ASN A 136 -3.19 1.98 0.26
N ARG A 137 -3.13 2.15 1.57
CA ARG A 137 -3.92 3.12 2.35
C ARG A 137 -3.05 3.69 3.45
N LEU A 138 -3.36 4.90 3.93
CA LEU A 138 -2.66 5.42 5.11
C LEU A 138 -3.10 4.65 6.36
N VAL A 139 -2.24 4.58 7.36
CA VAL A 139 -2.58 4.07 8.70
C VAL A 139 -3.82 4.78 9.25
N SER A 140 -3.92 6.10 9.06
CA SER A 140 -5.09 6.90 9.44
C SER A 140 -6.38 6.46 8.71
N ASP A 141 -6.30 6.06 7.43
CA ASP A 141 -7.46 5.55 6.68
C ASP A 141 -7.89 4.16 7.14
N VAL A 142 -6.93 3.36 7.62
CA VAL A 142 -7.21 2.04 8.19
C VAL A 142 -7.93 2.17 9.53
N LEU A 143 -7.64 3.23 10.30
CA LEU A 143 -8.09 3.42 11.68
C LEU A 143 -9.16 4.51 11.86
N SER A 144 -9.65 5.15 10.78
CA SER A 144 -10.60 6.26 10.88
C SER A 144 -12.02 5.86 11.32
N ASP A 145 -12.49 4.65 10.97
CA ASP A 145 -13.81 4.12 11.35
C ASP A 145 -13.73 2.72 11.97
N VAL A 146 -12.94 2.61 13.04
CA VAL A 146 -12.76 1.38 13.82
C VAL A 146 -13.03 1.62 15.29
N LYS A 147 -13.21 0.54 16.05
CA LYS A 147 -13.27 0.61 17.51
C LYS A 147 -11.90 1.00 18.09
N PRO A 148 -11.87 1.63 19.27
CA PRO A 148 -10.63 2.10 19.89
C PRO A 148 -9.70 0.97 20.37
N ASP A 149 -10.17 -0.29 20.40
CA ASP A 149 -9.41 -1.46 20.84
C ASP A 149 -8.55 -2.10 19.74
N TRP A 150 -8.11 -1.29 18.77
CA TRP A 150 -7.14 -1.71 17.77
C TRP A 150 -5.80 -2.11 18.42
N ARG A 151 -5.05 -2.94 17.71
CA ARG A 151 -3.76 -3.49 18.17
C ARG A 151 -2.76 -3.48 17.03
N VAL A 152 -1.49 -3.28 17.34
CA VAL A 152 -0.39 -3.47 16.41
C VAL A 152 0.52 -4.57 16.94
N ILE A 153 0.81 -5.56 16.11
CA ILE A 153 1.70 -6.67 16.47
C ILE A 153 2.90 -6.74 15.54
N ARG A 154 4.04 -7.13 16.11
CA ARG A 154 5.32 -7.21 15.40
C ARG A 154 5.88 -8.63 15.47
N CYS A 155 6.37 -9.12 14.34
CA CYS A 155 7.06 -10.41 14.30
C CYS A 155 8.55 -10.22 14.66
N LYS A 156 9.00 -10.86 15.74
CA LYS A 156 10.39 -10.76 16.24
C LYS A 156 11.44 -11.31 15.28
N LYS A 157 11.03 -12.16 14.31
CA LYS A 157 11.93 -12.74 13.31
C LYS A 157 12.12 -11.85 12.07
N LEU A 158 11.36 -10.77 11.93
CA LEU A 158 11.58 -9.82 10.84
C LEU A 158 12.73 -8.87 11.21
N GLY A 159 13.92 -9.17 10.69
CA GLY A 159 15.08 -8.28 10.68
C GLY A 159 15.18 -7.40 9.43
N SER A 160 16.18 -6.51 9.39
CA SER A 160 16.46 -5.59 8.28
C SER A 160 16.68 -6.31 6.94
N GLU A 161 17.21 -7.53 6.98
CA GLU A 161 17.44 -8.39 5.82
C GLU A 161 16.14 -8.81 5.10
N HIS A 162 14.98 -8.65 5.73
CA HIS A 162 13.68 -9.00 5.14
C HIS A 162 12.93 -7.79 4.56
N LEU A 163 13.41 -6.55 4.78
CA LEU A 163 12.67 -5.34 4.44
C LEU A 163 12.39 -5.24 2.94
N ASP A 164 13.38 -5.49 2.09
CA ASP A 164 13.22 -5.48 0.63
C ASP A 164 12.17 -6.50 0.17
N SER A 165 12.16 -7.69 0.78
CA SER A 165 11.16 -8.73 0.50
C SER A 165 9.75 -8.30 0.91
N ILE A 166 9.60 -7.56 2.03
CA ILE A 166 8.31 -7.00 2.44
C ILE A 166 7.85 -5.96 1.43
N TYR A 167 8.70 -5.00 1.07
CA TYR A 167 8.37 -3.95 0.10
C TYR A 167 7.97 -4.55 -1.26
N GLN A 168 8.75 -5.52 -1.75
CA GLN A 168 8.46 -6.22 -2.99
C GLN A 168 7.16 -7.02 -2.92
N ALA A 169 6.90 -7.74 -1.82
CA ALA A 169 5.68 -8.52 -1.66
C ALA A 169 4.43 -7.62 -1.59
N CYS A 170 4.50 -6.53 -0.83
CA CYS A 170 3.41 -5.55 -0.74
C CYS A 170 3.08 -4.95 -2.11
N ALA A 171 4.09 -4.58 -2.91
CA ALA A 171 3.90 -4.11 -4.28
C ALA A 171 3.37 -5.21 -5.22
N PHE A 172 3.87 -6.44 -5.09
CA PHE A 172 3.54 -7.57 -5.95
C PHE A 172 2.05 -7.92 -5.92
N TYR A 173 1.42 -7.84 -4.74
CA TYR A 173 0.02 -8.20 -4.55
C TYR A 173 -0.98 -7.07 -4.85
N LEU A 174 -0.53 -5.86 -5.18
CA LEU A 174 -1.42 -4.74 -5.51
C LEU A 174 -2.39 -5.10 -6.64
N ALA A 175 -3.62 -4.57 -6.53
CA ALA A 175 -4.73 -4.82 -7.43
C ALA A 175 -5.20 -6.28 -7.50
N GLN A 176 -4.78 -7.17 -6.60
CA GLN A 176 -5.46 -8.46 -6.45
C GLN A 176 -6.92 -8.24 -6.05
N PRO A 177 -7.89 -8.87 -6.73
CA PRO A 177 -9.30 -8.72 -6.37
C PRO A 177 -9.58 -9.35 -5.01
N TYR A 178 -10.59 -8.82 -4.32
CA TYR A 178 -11.01 -9.37 -3.04
C TYR A 178 -11.85 -10.62 -3.22
N LYS A 179 -11.40 -11.78 -2.70
CA LYS A 179 -12.20 -13.01 -2.64
C LYS A 179 -11.82 -13.82 -1.41
N ILE A 180 -12.81 -14.42 -0.75
CA ILE A 180 -12.61 -15.43 0.29
C ILE A 180 -12.97 -16.79 -0.32
N LEU A 181 -11.97 -17.64 -0.54
CA LEU A 181 -12.17 -19.02 -1.03
C LEU A 181 -11.46 -19.99 -0.10
N PRO A 182 -12.11 -21.09 0.34
CA PRO A 182 -11.47 -22.09 1.18
C PRO A 182 -10.26 -22.74 0.48
N SER A 183 -9.05 -22.52 1.00
CA SER A 183 -7.82 -23.12 0.49
C SER A 183 -6.71 -23.10 1.54
N LYS A 184 -6.08 -24.26 1.77
CA LYS A 184 -4.89 -24.37 2.62
C LYS A 184 -3.65 -23.73 1.99
N LYS A 185 -3.66 -23.55 0.66
CA LYS A 185 -2.60 -22.85 -0.09
C LYS A 185 -3.00 -21.40 -0.31
N PRO A 186 -2.05 -20.45 -0.29
CA PRO A 186 -2.33 -19.07 -0.68
C PRO A 186 -2.92 -18.99 -2.09
N MET A 187 -3.95 -18.18 -2.26
CA MET A 187 -4.62 -17.97 -3.53
C MET A 187 -3.71 -17.17 -4.48
N LYS A 188 -3.56 -17.63 -5.72
CA LYS A 188 -2.68 -16.95 -6.68
C LYS A 188 -3.26 -15.64 -7.22
N ALA A 189 -4.58 -15.54 -7.37
CA ALA A 189 -5.23 -14.52 -8.19
C ALA A 189 -6.26 -13.65 -7.44
N ALA A 190 -6.28 -13.71 -6.12
CA ALA A 190 -7.19 -12.95 -5.27
C ALA A 190 -6.65 -12.96 -3.84
N ALA A 191 -7.00 -11.97 -3.03
CA ALA A 191 -6.69 -11.96 -1.61
C ALA A 191 -7.85 -11.48 -0.75
N TYR A 192 -7.80 -11.76 0.54
CA TYR A 192 -8.55 -11.03 1.57
C TYR A 192 -7.60 -10.65 2.71
N CYS A 193 -8.03 -9.78 3.61
CA CYS A 193 -7.15 -9.03 4.52
C CYS A 193 -6.10 -9.88 5.25
N SER A 194 -6.53 -10.90 5.99
CA SER A 194 -5.66 -11.83 6.72
C SER A 194 -4.83 -12.75 5.81
N GLU A 195 -5.36 -13.13 4.65
CA GLU A 195 -4.65 -13.99 3.68
C GLU A 195 -3.55 -13.23 2.91
N LEU A 196 -3.75 -11.93 2.67
CA LEU A 196 -2.71 -11.04 2.16
C LEU A 196 -1.51 -11.00 3.12
N VAL A 197 -1.75 -10.84 4.43
CA VAL A 197 -0.67 -10.87 5.43
C VAL A 197 0.08 -12.20 5.38
N ARG A 198 -0.63 -13.34 5.37
CA ARG A 198 0.01 -14.66 5.22
C ARG A 198 0.88 -14.73 3.96
N LYS A 199 0.40 -14.22 2.82
CA LYS A 199 1.17 -14.21 1.57
C LYS A 199 2.44 -13.40 1.67
N VAL A 200 2.39 -12.20 2.24
CA VAL A 200 3.58 -11.35 2.40
C VAL A 200 4.60 -12.05 3.29
N PHE A 201 4.21 -12.58 4.44
CA PHE A 201 5.12 -13.32 5.32
C PHE A 201 5.68 -14.62 4.69
N LEU A 202 4.92 -15.29 3.83
CA LEU A 202 5.46 -16.42 3.04
C LEU A 202 6.48 -15.95 1.99
N HIS A 203 6.29 -14.77 1.41
CA HIS A 203 7.20 -14.17 0.43
C HIS A 203 8.55 -13.81 1.07
N THR A 204 8.57 -13.36 2.33
CA THR A 204 9.81 -13.08 3.04
C THR A 204 10.63 -14.33 3.39
N GLY A 205 10.04 -15.52 3.29
CA GLY A 205 10.69 -16.78 3.64
C GLY A 205 10.85 -17.01 5.14
N VAL A 206 10.26 -16.16 5.99
CA VAL A 206 10.35 -16.32 7.45
C VAL A 206 9.48 -17.48 7.91
N MET A 207 10.12 -18.46 8.54
CA MET A 207 9.48 -19.70 8.98
C MET A 207 9.28 -19.77 10.51
N GLY A 208 8.33 -20.59 10.93
CA GLY A 208 8.07 -20.87 12.36
C GLY A 208 7.54 -19.66 13.13
N ILE A 209 6.67 -18.87 12.49
CA ILE A 209 5.99 -17.70 13.07
C ILE A 209 4.51 -17.98 13.40
N GLY A 210 4.06 -19.22 13.23
CA GLY A 210 2.73 -19.63 13.68
C GLY A 210 1.55 -19.19 12.82
N ILE A 211 1.72 -18.40 11.76
CA ILE A 211 0.61 -18.06 10.85
C ILE A 211 0.04 -19.35 10.25
N PRO A 212 -1.25 -19.69 10.49
CA PRO A 212 -1.76 -20.99 10.12
C PRO A 212 -2.08 -21.12 8.63
N ASN A 213 -1.98 -22.36 8.14
CA ASN A 213 -2.36 -22.75 6.77
C ASN A 213 -3.83 -23.21 6.70
N ASP A 214 -4.69 -22.55 7.46
CA ASP A 214 -6.14 -22.82 7.49
C ASP A 214 -6.76 -22.57 6.10
N SER A 215 -7.86 -23.28 5.83
CA SER A 215 -8.62 -23.09 4.59
C SER A 215 -9.20 -21.68 4.50
N VAL A 216 -9.61 -21.11 5.62
CA VAL A 216 -9.98 -19.70 5.76
C VAL A 216 -9.28 -19.16 7.01
N LEU A 217 -8.31 -18.28 6.79
CA LEU A 217 -7.52 -17.65 7.84
C LEU A 217 -8.25 -16.41 8.33
N SER A 218 -8.87 -16.41 9.50
CA SER A 218 -9.61 -15.23 9.97
C SER A 218 -8.70 -14.21 10.68
N PRO A 219 -9.07 -12.91 10.74
CA PRO A 219 -8.31 -11.89 11.48
C PRO A 219 -8.00 -12.25 12.95
N GLY A 220 -8.93 -12.89 13.65
CA GLY A 220 -8.81 -13.38 15.01
C GLY A 220 -7.74 -14.45 15.21
N LYS A 221 -7.22 -15.06 14.15
CA LYS A 221 -5.99 -15.88 14.25
C LYS A 221 -4.76 -15.03 14.52
N PHE A 222 -4.74 -13.79 14.08
CA PHE A 222 -3.68 -12.84 14.46
C PHE A 222 -3.87 -12.30 15.88
N ASP A 223 -5.11 -12.18 16.38
CA ASP A 223 -5.33 -11.96 17.82
C ASP A 223 -4.72 -13.11 18.64
N GLU A 224 -4.98 -14.36 18.23
CA GLU A 224 -4.42 -15.56 18.89
C GLU A 224 -2.87 -15.58 18.85
N LEU A 225 -2.27 -15.16 17.73
CA LEU A 225 -0.80 -15.02 17.62
C LEU A 225 -0.26 -13.97 18.59
N ALA A 226 -0.92 -12.81 18.67
CA ALA A 226 -0.54 -11.74 19.58
C ALA A 226 -0.52 -12.20 21.04
N ASP A 227 -1.53 -12.99 21.43
CA ASP A 227 -1.75 -13.36 22.82
C ASP A 227 -0.94 -14.61 23.23
N ASN A 228 -0.61 -15.52 22.30
CA ASN A 228 -0.08 -16.85 22.66
C ASN A 228 1.22 -17.27 21.95
N HIS A 229 1.67 -16.59 20.90
CA HIS A 229 2.81 -17.06 20.11
C HIS A 229 4.09 -16.26 20.39
N GLN A 230 5.13 -16.95 20.88
CA GLN A 230 6.41 -16.35 21.32
C GLN A 230 7.13 -15.42 20.32
N GLN A 231 6.89 -15.61 19.02
CA GLN A 231 7.51 -14.82 17.94
C GLN A 231 6.73 -13.53 17.59
N TRP A 232 5.60 -13.28 18.26
CA TRP A 232 4.82 -12.06 18.11
C TRP A 232 4.86 -11.26 19.39
N GLU A 233 4.85 -9.95 19.22
CA GLU A 233 4.84 -8.98 20.30
C GLU A 233 3.73 -7.97 20.04
N ASP A 234 2.96 -7.65 21.07
CA ASP A 234 2.03 -6.52 21.03
C ASP A 234 2.83 -5.23 21.27
N VAL A 235 2.97 -4.43 20.21
CA VAL A 235 3.72 -3.16 20.22
C VAL A 235 2.77 -1.95 20.26
N THR A 236 1.48 -2.16 20.54
CA THR A 236 0.43 -1.14 20.44
C THR A 236 0.79 0.14 21.19
N GLU A 237 1.21 0.04 22.46
CA GLU A 237 1.55 1.22 23.26
C GLU A 237 2.84 1.89 22.78
N GLN A 238 3.80 1.12 22.25
CA GLN A 238 5.02 1.67 21.67
C GLN A 238 4.72 2.53 20.44
N VAL A 239 3.81 2.08 19.58
CA VAL A 239 3.50 2.75 18.31
C VAL A 239 2.34 3.74 18.41
N ARG A 240 1.63 3.80 19.54
CA ARG A 240 0.49 4.71 19.76
C ARG A 240 0.81 6.17 19.40
N PRO A 241 1.97 6.75 19.77
CA PRO A 241 2.33 8.11 19.35
C PRO A 241 2.38 8.27 17.82
N ALA A 242 2.87 7.27 17.08
CA ALA A 242 2.91 7.31 15.62
C ALA A 242 1.50 7.25 15.00
N ILE A 243 0.59 6.47 15.60
CA ILE A 243 -0.82 6.43 15.18
C ILE A 243 -1.50 7.78 15.42
N GLU A 244 -1.31 8.37 16.59
CA GLU A 244 -1.86 9.69 16.94
C GLU A 244 -1.33 10.79 16.00
N PHE A 245 -0.03 10.75 15.68
CA PHE A 245 0.57 11.62 14.67
C PHE A 245 -0.10 11.47 13.30
N CYS A 246 -0.32 10.23 12.83
CA CYS A 246 -1.01 9.97 11.56
C CYS A 246 -2.43 10.54 11.53
N LEU A 247 -3.17 10.42 12.64
CA LEU A 247 -4.53 10.94 12.75
C LEU A 247 -4.56 12.47 12.78
N LYS A 248 -3.64 13.08 13.54
CA LYS A 248 -3.50 14.54 13.64
C LYS A 248 -3.17 15.19 12.29
N TYR A 249 -2.24 14.59 11.54
CA TYR A 249 -1.72 15.14 10.28
C TYR A 249 -2.17 14.36 9.05
N HIS A 250 -3.40 13.81 9.07
CA HIS A 250 -3.92 12.95 8.01
C HIS A 250 -3.68 13.49 6.59
N GLU A 251 -4.08 14.74 6.33
CA GLU A 251 -3.99 15.35 4.99
C GLU A 251 -2.55 15.67 4.58
N LEU A 252 -1.72 16.14 5.52
CA LEU A 252 -0.30 16.35 5.25
C LEU A 252 0.42 15.03 4.97
N MET A 253 0.06 13.96 5.68
CA MET A 253 0.58 12.62 5.47
C MET A 253 0.13 12.03 4.13
N SER A 254 -1.12 12.30 3.72
CA SER A 254 -1.64 11.95 2.40
C SER A 254 -0.82 12.58 1.28
N ILE A 255 -0.38 13.82 1.46
CA ILE A 255 0.49 14.51 0.50
C ILE A 255 1.91 13.93 0.53
N ALA A 256 2.50 13.76 1.73
CA ALA A 256 3.85 13.23 1.88
C ALA A 256 4.00 11.82 1.29
N SER A 257 2.98 10.97 1.48
CA SER A 257 2.96 9.58 0.98
C SER A 257 2.56 9.46 -0.49
N ARG A 258 2.09 10.54 -1.11
CA ARG A 258 1.44 10.51 -2.43
C ARG A 258 2.35 10.01 -3.53
N LEU A 259 3.59 10.48 -3.57
CA LEU A 259 4.53 10.11 -4.62
C LEU A 259 4.80 8.61 -4.63
N MET A 260 4.93 8.00 -3.44
CA MET A 260 5.09 6.56 -3.28
C MET A 260 3.84 5.82 -3.80
N ILE A 261 2.65 6.18 -3.31
CA ILE A 261 1.39 5.50 -3.67
C ILE A 261 1.11 5.62 -5.17
N GLU A 262 1.20 6.83 -5.72
CA GLU A 262 0.95 7.08 -7.15
C GLU A 262 2.05 6.49 -8.04
N GLY A 263 3.28 6.38 -7.56
CA GLY A 263 4.34 5.65 -8.25
C GLY A 263 4.06 4.16 -8.39
N LEU A 264 3.56 3.52 -7.33
CA LEU A 264 3.14 2.12 -7.37
C LEU A 264 1.95 1.91 -8.32
N LYS A 265 0.95 2.80 -8.27
CA LYS A 265 -0.20 2.77 -9.19
C LYS A 265 0.21 3.00 -10.64
N LEU A 266 1.11 3.94 -10.89
CA LEU A 266 1.68 4.19 -12.22
C LEU A 266 2.41 2.95 -12.74
N ASN A 267 3.21 2.30 -11.90
CA ASN A 267 3.90 1.07 -12.28
C ASN A 267 2.88 -0.04 -12.65
N ARG A 268 1.84 -0.21 -11.83
CA ARG A 268 0.75 -1.16 -12.11
C ARG A 268 0.04 -0.84 -13.43
N LYS A 269 -0.28 0.43 -13.68
CA LYS A 269 -0.94 0.86 -14.91
C LYS A 269 -0.07 0.58 -16.15
N ARG A 270 1.23 0.87 -16.07
CA ARG A 270 2.16 0.60 -17.18
C ARG A 270 2.26 -0.89 -17.48
N PHE A 271 2.22 -1.74 -16.47
CA PHE A 271 2.15 -3.19 -16.64
C PHE A 271 0.85 -3.62 -17.37
N GLU A 272 -0.29 -3.05 -16.99
CA GLU A 272 -1.57 -3.32 -17.66
C GLU A 272 -1.56 -2.85 -19.13
N ASP A 273 -0.97 -1.69 -19.41
CA ASP A 273 -0.80 -1.17 -20.76
C ASP A 273 0.05 -2.09 -21.63
N ARG A 274 1.15 -2.63 -21.08
CA ARG A 274 1.99 -3.58 -21.80
C ARG A 274 1.27 -4.91 -22.04
N LYS A 275 0.44 -5.38 -21.10
CA LYS A 275 -0.44 -6.54 -21.34
C LYS A 275 -1.48 -6.28 -22.42
N ALA A 276 -2.06 -5.08 -22.46
CA ALA A 276 -3.00 -4.69 -23.52
C ALA A 276 -2.30 -4.63 -24.88
N GLN A 277 -1.12 -4.02 -24.96
CA GLN A 277 -0.29 -3.96 -26.18
C GLN A 277 0.05 -5.36 -26.71
N ILE A 278 0.41 -6.31 -25.83
CA ILE A 278 0.64 -7.70 -26.25
C ILE A 278 -0.61 -8.29 -26.91
N LYS A 279 -1.81 -8.06 -26.35
CA LYS A 279 -3.07 -8.55 -26.94
C LYS A 279 -3.36 -7.89 -28.28
N GLU A 280 -3.11 -6.59 -28.42
CA GLU A 280 -3.28 -5.85 -29.68
C GLU A 280 -2.33 -6.37 -30.76
N ILE A 281 -1.06 -6.61 -30.42
CA ILE A 281 -0.07 -7.22 -31.33
C ILE A 281 -0.52 -8.62 -31.77
N GLN A 282 -1.00 -9.45 -30.83
CA GLN A 282 -1.53 -10.78 -31.15
C GLN A 282 -2.72 -10.71 -32.12
N LEU A 283 -3.64 -9.76 -31.90
CA LEU A 283 -4.80 -9.56 -32.75
C LEU A 283 -4.41 -9.03 -34.15
N ALA A 284 -3.46 -8.10 -34.22
CA ALA A 284 -2.93 -7.61 -35.48
C ALA A 284 -2.26 -8.73 -36.29
N ALA A 285 -1.53 -9.63 -35.62
CA ALA A 285 -0.91 -10.79 -36.24
C ALA A 285 -1.96 -11.81 -36.73
N SER A 286 -3.02 -12.05 -35.95
CA SER A 286 -4.10 -12.97 -36.36
C SER A 286 -4.90 -12.44 -37.55
N LYS A 287 -5.01 -11.10 -37.68
CA LYS A 287 -5.66 -10.42 -38.81
C LYS A 287 -4.73 -10.24 -40.03
N GLY A 288 -3.45 -10.63 -39.93
CA GLY A 288 -2.47 -10.46 -41.00
C GLY A 288 -1.99 -9.03 -41.22
N THR A 289 -2.36 -8.08 -40.35
CA THR A 289 -1.92 -6.68 -40.42
C THR A 289 -0.43 -6.52 -40.12
N ILE A 290 0.15 -7.44 -39.33
CA ILE A 290 1.59 -7.53 -39.10
C ILE A 290 2.08 -8.98 -39.32
N PRO A 291 3.31 -9.17 -39.84
CA PRO A 291 3.92 -10.50 -39.94
C PRO A 291 4.08 -11.16 -38.57
N ARG A 292 3.88 -12.50 -38.51
CA ARG A 292 4.00 -13.27 -37.26
C ARG A 292 5.37 -13.14 -36.60
N GLU A 293 6.45 -13.09 -37.38
CA GLU A 293 7.80 -12.93 -36.84
C GLU A 293 7.99 -11.55 -36.20
N LYS A 294 7.44 -10.48 -36.81
CA LYS A 294 7.48 -9.15 -36.19
C LYS A 294 6.65 -9.10 -34.91
N ALA A 295 5.50 -9.77 -34.88
CA ALA A 295 4.69 -9.88 -33.67
C ALA A 295 5.45 -10.57 -32.52
N LYS A 296 6.17 -11.67 -32.82
CA LYS A 296 7.01 -12.36 -31.83
C LYS A 296 8.11 -11.45 -31.28
N GLU A 297 8.80 -10.72 -32.15
CA GLU A 297 9.86 -9.78 -31.76
C GLU A 297 9.33 -8.68 -30.82
N LEU A 298 8.20 -8.05 -31.18
CA LEU A 298 7.58 -7.01 -30.35
C LEU A 298 7.13 -7.55 -28.98
N ILE A 299 6.47 -8.71 -28.96
CA ILE A 299 6.05 -9.35 -27.71
C ILE A 299 7.27 -9.72 -26.85
N LYS A 300 8.35 -10.21 -27.46
CA LYS A 300 9.58 -10.55 -26.76
C LYS A 300 10.18 -9.31 -26.09
N SER A 301 10.30 -8.20 -26.81
CA SER A 301 10.81 -6.94 -26.27
C SER A 301 9.98 -6.46 -25.06
N ILE A 302 8.65 -6.52 -25.14
CA ILE A 302 7.78 -6.15 -24.01
C ILE A 302 8.02 -7.09 -22.80
N ARG A 303 8.14 -8.40 -23.03
CA ARG A 303 8.40 -9.37 -21.95
C ARG A 303 9.78 -9.21 -21.32
N GLU A 304 10.79 -8.83 -22.10
CA GLU A 304 12.13 -8.51 -21.59
C GLU A 304 12.09 -7.30 -20.66
N ILE A 305 11.30 -6.27 -20.98
CA ILE A 305 11.05 -5.15 -20.05
C ILE A 305 10.48 -5.67 -18.73
N GLU A 306 9.40 -6.48 -18.76
CA GLU A 306 8.78 -7.00 -17.53
C GLU A 306 9.71 -7.86 -16.68
N THR A 307 10.52 -8.69 -17.35
CA THR A 307 11.41 -9.63 -16.66
C THR A 307 12.53 -8.89 -15.93
N ASN A 308 12.93 -7.73 -16.44
CA ASN A 308 13.99 -6.91 -15.88
C ASN A 308 13.48 -5.87 -14.86
N MET A 309 12.18 -5.83 -14.55
CA MET A 309 11.64 -4.92 -13.54
C MET A 309 11.91 -5.44 -12.12
N ASN A 310 12.38 -4.55 -11.25
CA ASN A 310 12.57 -4.84 -9.82
C ASN A 310 11.28 -5.24 -9.10
N HIS A 311 10.13 -4.73 -9.56
CA HIS A 311 8.82 -5.06 -9.02
C HIS A 311 7.96 -5.69 -10.12
N GLN A 312 7.71 -6.99 -9.98
CA GLN A 312 6.73 -7.73 -10.79
C GLN A 312 5.38 -7.76 -10.07
N PHE A 313 4.32 -8.12 -10.79
CA PHE A 313 2.96 -8.23 -10.25
C PHE A 313 2.48 -9.68 -10.24
N TRP A 314 1.50 -9.97 -9.39
CA TRP A 314 0.92 -11.30 -9.21
C TRP A 314 0.33 -11.96 -10.46
N ASP A 315 -0.10 -11.16 -11.44
CA ASP A 315 -0.64 -11.61 -12.73
C ASP A 315 0.39 -11.49 -13.87
N HIS A 316 1.68 -11.46 -13.52
CA HIS A 316 2.79 -11.65 -14.44
C HIS A 316 2.84 -13.12 -14.87
N SER A 317 2.51 -13.38 -16.13
CA SER A 317 2.70 -14.70 -16.75
C SER A 317 4.11 -14.80 -17.31
N LYS A 318 4.87 -15.81 -16.88
CA LYS A 318 6.07 -16.26 -17.61
C LYS A 318 5.66 -16.89 -18.94
#